data_AF-A0A2P5A9T9-F1
#
_entry.id   AF-A0A2P5A9T9-F1
#
_cell.length_a   1.000
_cell.length_b   1.000
_cell.length_c   1.000
_cell.angle_alpha   90.00
_cell.angle_beta   90.00
_cell.angle_gamma   90.00
#
_symmetry.space_group_name_H-M   'P 1'
#
loop_
_entity.id
_entity.type
_entity.pdbx_description
1 polymer ?
#
loop_
_entity_poly.entity_id
_entity_poly.type
_entity_poly.pdbx_seq_one_letter_code
_entity_poly.pdbx_strand_id
1 'polypeptide(L)' 'GNARYVSYIWRVGLELEELKRGEIERAVRRLILDDEGKETRERIKDLKEKFEICTRRGGSSYNSLNELVNFIYQL' A
#
# COMPACT_ATOMS: atom_id res chain seq x y z
N GLY A 1 -0.36 14.87 -3.16
CA GLY A 1 -1.52 13.97 -3.06
C GLY A 1 -1.06 12.53 -2.84
N ASN A 2 -1.97 11.65 -2.42
CA ASN A 2 -1.66 10.25 -2.10
C ASN A 2 -1.03 9.48 -3.27
N ALA A 3 -1.36 9.84 -4.51
CA ALA A 3 -0.78 9.24 -5.72
C ALA A 3 0.76 9.27 -5.70
N ARG A 4 1.37 10.42 -5.39
CA ARG A 4 2.83 10.57 -5.30
C ARG A 4 3.48 9.66 -4.26
N TYR A 5 2.80 9.38 -3.14
CA TYR A 5 3.30 8.43 -2.14
C TYR A 5 3.26 7.01 -2.67
N VAL A 6 2.14 6.62 -3.26
CA VAL A 6 1.94 5.28 -3.84
C VAL A 6 2.94 5.00 -4.97
N SER A 7 3.18 5.99 -5.84
CA SER A 7 4.04 5.82 -7.03
C SER A 7 5.53 6.01 -6.75
N TYR A 8 5.94 7.03 -5.98
CA TYR A 8 7.37 7.38 -5.85
C TYR A 8 7.99 6.96 -4.52
N ILE A 9 7.23 6.98 -3.42
CA ILE A 9 7.75 6.67 -2.07
C ILE A 9 7.65 5.18 -1.78
N TRP A 10 6.44 4.62 -1.87
CA TRP A 10 6.21 3.19 -1.65
C TRP A 10 6.45 2.36 -2.90
N ARG A 11 6.32 2.97 -4.09
CA ARG A 11 6.52 2.31 -5.40
C ARG A 11 5.67 1.05 -5.54
N VAL A 12 4.43 1.13 -5.07
CA VAL A 12 3.43 0.05 -5.09
C VAL A 12 2.30 0.32 -6.10
N GLY A 13 2.41 1.37 -6.91
CA GLY A 13 1.46 1.69 -7.96
C GLY A 13 2.03 2.65 -8.99
N LEU A 14 1.24 2.93 -10.02
CA LEU A 14 1.58 3.84 -11.10
C LEU A 14 0.67 5.06 -11.05
N GLU A 15 1.23 6.23 -11.31
CA GLU A 15 0.48 7.48 -11.46
C GLU A 15 0.26 7.75 -12.95
N LEU A 16 -0.98 8.04 -13.33
CA LEU A 16 -1.40 8.33 -14.70
C LEU A 16 -1.78 9.81 -14.78
N GLU A 17 -1.13 10.55 -15.68
CA GLU A 17 -1.43 11.97 -15.90
C GLU A 17 -2.73 12.15 -16.70
N GLU A 18 -3.03 11.25 -17.64
CA GLU A 18 -4.23 11.28 -18.48
C GLU A 18 -4.98 9.94 -18.46
N LEU A 19 -6.31 10.01 -18.39
CA LEU A 19 -7.19 8.83 -18.39
C LEU A 19 -7.71 8.48 -19.79
N LYS A 20 -6.83 8.54 -20.79
CA LYS A 20 -7.15 8.06 -22.15
C LYS A 20 -7.00 6.54 -22.19
N ARG A 21 -7.84 5.87 -22.99
CA ARG A 21 -7.84 4.39 -23.12
C ARG A 21 -6.44 3.82 -23.41
N GLY A 22 -5.67 4.48 -24.28
CA GLY A 22 -4.31 4.06 -24.63
C GLY A 22 -3.32 4.14 -23.46
N GLU A 23 -3.40 5.19 -22.63
CA GLU A 23 -2.56 5.33 -21.43
C GLU A 23 -2.88 4.26 -20.40
N ILE A 24 -4.18 4.03 -20.17
CA ILE A 24 -4.66 3.00 -19.25
C ILE A 24 -4.20 1.62 -19.71
N GLU A 25 -4.35 1.29 -21.00
CA GLU A 25 -3.90 0.01 -21.54
C GLU A 25 -2.38 -0.20 -21.34
N ARG A 26 -1.57 0.83 -21.60
CA ARG A 26 -0.11 0.76 -21.37
C ARG A 26 0.23 0.58 -19.90
N ALA A 27 -0.42 1.32 -18.99
CA ALA A 27 -0.19 1.18 -17.56
C ALA A 27 -0.56 -0.22 -17.05
N VAL A 28 -1.70 -0.77 -17.50
CA VAL A 28 -2.11 -2.14 -17.16
C VAL A 28 -1.11 -3.17 -17.69
N ARG A 29 -0.68 -3.03 -18.96
CA ARG A 29 0.34 -3.93 -19.55
C ARG A 29 1.65 -3.87 -18.77
N ARG A 30 2.16 -2.66 -18.50
CA ARG A 30 3.38 -2.46 -17.70
C ARG A 30 3.26 -3.07 -16.31
N LEU A 31 2.12 -2.90 -15.66
CA LEU A 31 1.89 -3.45 -14.32
C LEU A 31 1.80 -4.97 -14.30
N ILE A 32 1.37 -5.62 -15.40
CA ILE A 32 1.14 -7.07 -15.46
C ILE A 32 2.32 -7.82 -16.09
N LEU A 33 2.86 -7.33 -17.20
CA LEU A 33 3.79 -8.05 -18.07
C LEU A 33 5.25 -7.67 -17.86
N ASP A 34 5.54 -6.43 -17.49
CA ASP A 34 6.91 -5.93 -17.43
C ASP A 34 7.59 -6.25 -16.08
N ASP A 35 8.92 -6.29 -16.08
CA ASP A 35 9.72 -6.54 -14.87
C ASP A 35 9.48 -5.48 -13.79
N GLU A 36 9.28 -4.21 -14.19
CA GLU A 36 8.91 -3.16 -13.26
C GLU A 36 7.55 -3.43 -12.58
N GLY A 37 6.59 -3.98 -13.34
CA GLY A 37 5.32 -4.42 -12.81
C GLY A 37 5.49 -5.57 -11.82
N LYS A 38 6.41 -6.50 -12.08
CA LYS A 38 6.76 -7.58 -11.14
C LYS A 38 7.31 -7.03 -9.83
N GLU A 39 8.27 -6.11 -9.87
CA GLU A 39 8.81 -5.48 -8.65
C GLU A 39 7.72 -4.74 -7.85
N THR A 40 6.82 -4.04 -8.56
CA THR A 40 5.68 -3.34 -7.93
C THR A 40 4.77 -4.33 -7.19
N ARG A 41 4.50 -5.50 -7.79
CA ARG A 41 3.70 -6.57 -7.16
C ARG A 41 4.43 -7.28 -6.03
N GLU A 42 5.75 -7.33 -6.02
CA GLU A 42 6.53 -7.84 -4.88
C GLU A 42 6.45 -6.86 -3.71
N ARG A 43 6.69 -5.57 -3.95
CA ARG A 43 6.58 -4.52 -2.91
C ARG A 43 5.20 -4.47 -2.28
N ILE A 44 4.12 -4.64 -3.06
CA ILE A 44 2.76 -4.61 -2.51
C ILE A 44 2.45 -5.86 -1.66
N LYS A 45 3.06 -7.01 -1.97
CA LYS A 45 2.95 -8.22 -1.14
C LYS A 45 3.67 -8.02 0.20
N ASP A 46 4.89 -7.49 0.18
CA ASP A 46 5.64 -7.18 1.40
C ASP A 46 4.91 -6.16 2.27
N LEU A 47 4.31 -5.16 1.62
CA LEU A 47 3.52 -4.14 2.32
C LEU A 47 2.26 -4.75 2.96
N LYS A 48 1.57 -5.66 2.25
CA LYS A 48 0.43 -6.41 2.79
C LYS A 48 0.83 -7.24 4.01
N GLU A 49 1.95 -7.96 3.94
CA GLU A 49 2.46 -8.75 5.07
C GLU A 49 2.77 -7.87 6.29
N LYS A 50 3.40 -6.71 6.09
CA LYS A 50 3.65 -5.74 7.17
C LYS A 50 2.36 -5.27 7.82
N PHE A 51 1.31 -5.01 7.03
CA PHE A 51 -0.01 -4.64 7.56
C PHE A 51 -0.63 -5.77 8.38
N GLU A 52 -0.55 -7.02 7.92
CA GLU A 52 -1.04 -8.17 8.67
C GLU A 52 -0.27 -8.33 10.01
N ILE A 53 1.05 -8.13 10.00
CA ILE A 53 1.89 -8.22 11.20
C ILE A 53 1.57 -7.11 12.21
N CYS A 54 1.34 -5.87 11.78
CA CYS A 54 1.08 -4.79 12.73
C CYS A 54 -0.34 -4.80 13.29
N THR A 55 -1.31 -5.36 12.56
CA THR A 55 -2.73 -5.38 12.96
C THR A 55 -3.17 -6.66 13.66
N ARG A 56 -2.45 -7.78 13.52
CA ARG A 56 -2.75 -9.01 14.27
C ARG A 56 -2.58 -8.80 15.79
N ARG A 57 -3.16 -9.70 16.58
CA ARG A 57 -2.99 -9.69 18.06
C ARG A 57 -1.50 -9.68 18.43
N GLY A 58 -1.13 -8.75 19.31
CA GLY A 58 0.27 -8.52 19.71
C GLY A 58 1.10 -7.67 18.73
N GLY A 59 0.54 -7.31 17.57
CA GLY A 59 1.15 -6.38 16.62
C GLY A 59 1.11 -4.94 17.11
N SER A 60 1.97 -4.09 16.55
CA SER A 60 2.13 -2.70 17.02
C SER A 60 0.84 -1.88 16.97
N SER A 61 0.15 -1.85 15.83
CA SER A 61 -1.10 -1.11 15.67
C SER A 61 -2.21 -1.67 16.56
N TYR A 62 -2.28 -3.00 16.72
CA TYR A 62 -3.21 -3.65 17.65
C TYR A 62 -2.96 -3.19 19.11
N ASN A 63 -1.69 -3.20 19.54
CA ASN A 63 -1.32 -2.81 20.89
C ASN A 63 -1.60 -1.31 21.13
N SER A 64 -1.20 -0.43 20.20
CA SER A 64 -1.48 1.01 20.31
C SER A 64 -2.98 1.31 20.37
N LEU A 65 -3.81 0.56 19.63
CA LEU A 65 -5.26 0.71 19.71
C LEU A 65 -5.80 0.26 21.07
N ASN A 66 -5.32 -0.85 21.63
CA ASN A 66 -5.72 -1.29 22.97
C ASN A 66 -5.28 -0.31 24.05
N GLU A 67 -4.08 0.25 23.95
CA GLU A 67 -3.58 1.29 24.86
C GLU A 67 -4.49 2.53 24.81
N LEU A 68 -4.88 2.97 23.62
CA LEU A 68 -5.82 4.06 23.45
C LEU A 68 -7.18 3.76 24.08
N VAL A 69 -7.72 2.55 23.86
CA VAL A 69 -8.99 2.11 24.45
C VAL A 69 -8.91 2.10 25.98
N ASN A 70 -7.83 1.57 26.55
CA ASN A 70 -7.60 1.56 27.99
C ASN A 70 -7.49 2.98 28.55
N PHE A 71 -6.80 3.89 27.86
CA PHE A 71 -6.70 5.28 28.25
C PHE A 71 -8.07 5.96 28.29
N ILE A 72 -8.92 5.72 27.29
CA ILE A 72 -10.28 6.27 27.25
C ILE A 72 -11.14 5.71 28.39
N TYR A 73 -11.02 4.43 28.72
CA TYR A 73 -11.75 3.82 29.83
C TYR A 73 -11.30 4.28 31.23
N GLN A 74 -10.13 4.91 31.32
CA GLN A 74 -9.61 5.49 32.57
C GLN A 74 -9.99 6.97 32.75
N LEU A 75 -10.62 7.60 31.74
CA LEU A 75 -11.27 8.91 31.83
C LEU A 75 -12.69 8.76 32.41
#